data_AF-A0A6A3GB92-F1
#
_entry.id   AF-A0A6A3GB92-F1
#
_cell.length_a   1.000
_cell.length_b   1.000
_cell.length_c   1.000
_cell.angle_alpha   90.00
_cell.angle_beta   90.00
_cell.angle_gamma   90.00
#
_symmetry.space_group_name_H-M   'P 1'
#
loop_
_entity.id
_entity.type
_entity.pdbx_description
1 polymer ?
#
loop_
_entity_poly.entity_id
_entity_poly.type
_entity_poly.pdbx_seq_one_letter_code
_entity_poly.pdbx_strand_id
1 'polypeptide(L)'
;MPFGLKNAPQIYQRLIDNALYGFLRIPTVADQNTLTDLFEEGHPEEAGEHSVLGRRSYIDDILVTAGSWDLLCDRVKALLEACDKWNISISVAKSFWGLKKVGYLGHRVSDEGLEADPKDLSALTDIPFPRTLRAMQSFLGSLNYYGRFIEDMAIYASVLYELREVDFAAIRDRAGRERIGPTVVATEDQQDDQATADPKWTEAEAAFSKLKKKIAATPILRHFDTEKRPVVIVYASEWAVSASLVQDHDGIYLPVMFTS
;
A
#
# COMPACT_ATOMS: atom_id res chain seq x y z
N MET A 1 -7.27 28.59 2.43
CA MET A 1 -6.27 28.40 1.36
C MET A 1 -7.01 28.06 0.07
N PRO A 2 -6.76 28.73 -1.07
CA PRO A 2 -7.47 28.45 -2.32
C PRO A 2 -7.07 27.10 -2.93
N PHE A 3 -8.02 26.45 -3.60
CA PHE A 3 -7.78 25.18 -4.28
C PHE A 3 -6.85 25.35 -5.49
N GLY A 4 -6.07 24.31 -5.80
CA GLY A 4 -5.22 24.24 -7.00
C GLY A 4 -3.79 24.76 -6.83
N LEU A 5 -3.41 25.25 -5.65
CA LEU A 5 -2.02 25.58 -5.35
C LEU A 5 -1.19 24.31 -5.16
N LYS A 6 -0.08 24.20 -5.90
CA LYS A 6 0.79 23.00 -5.87
C LYS A 6 1.35 22.67 -4.48
N ASN A 7 1.63 23.69 -3.68
CA ASN A 7 2.22 23.54 -2.34
C ASN A 7 1.18 23.51 -1.20
N ALA A 8 -0.10 23.62 -1.54
CA ALA A 8 -1.18 23.66 -0.54
C ALA A 8 -1.16 22.45 0.41
N PRO A 9 -1.05 21.20 -0.08
CA PRO A 9 -1.02 20.03 0.80
C PRO A 9 0.14 20.04 1.81
N GLN A 10 1.33 20.47 1.37
CA GLN A 10 2.52 20.49 2.23
C GLN A 10 2.42 21.58 3.30
N ILE A 11 1.88 22.76 2.93
CA ILE A 11 1.63 23.83 3.90
C ILE A 11 0.56 23.40 4.91
N TYR A 12 -0.50 22.75 4.44
CA TYR A 12 -1.56 22.24 5.31
C TYR A 12 -1.06 21.15 6.26
N GLN A 13 -0.28 20.18 5.76
CA GLN A 13 0.35 19.16 6.60
C GLN A 13 1.17 19.80 7.73
N ARG A 14 2.00 20.81 7.42
CA ARG A 14 2.80 21.51 8.45
C ARG A 14 1.93 22.24 9.48
N LEU A 15 0.81 22.83 9.06
CA LEU A 15 -0.13 23.47 9.97
C LEU A 15 -0.74 22.45 10.94
N ILE A 16 -1.19 21.30 10.43
CA ILE A 16 -1.74 20.21 11.24
C ILE A 16 -0.68 19.62 12.16
N ASP A 17 0.55 19.46 11.65
CA ASP A 17 1.69 19.01 12.43
C ASP A 17 1.91 19.94 13.64
N ASN A 18 1.96 21.24 13.42
CA ASN A 18 2.12 22.23 14.50
C ASN A 18 0.96 22.16 15.51
N ALA A 19 -0.28 22.07 15.00
CA ALA A 19 -1.47 22.09 15.83
C ALA A 19 -1.63 20.86 16.74
N LEU A 20 -1.28 19.67 16.24
CA LEU A 20 -1.54 18.39 16.91
C LEU A 20 -0.30 17.76 17.56
N TYR A 21 0.90 18.18 17.16
CA TYR A 21 2.14 17.55 17.61
C TYR A 21 3.14 18.54 18.21
N GLY A 22 2.83 19.84 18.23
CA GLY A 22 3.59 20.81 19.01
C GLY A 22 4.95 21.17 18.43
N PHE A 23 5.11 21.19 17.10
CA PHE A 23 6.41 21.50 16.51
C PHE A 23 6.80 22.99 16.62
N LEU A 24 5.82 23.92 16.55
CA LEU A 24 6.01 25.37 16.60
C LEU A 24 4.79 26.06 17.25
N ARG A 25 5.01 27.04 18.13
CA ARG A 25 3.98 27.81 18.85
C ARG A 25 4.05 29.31 18.55
N ILE A 26 2.90 29.99 18.50
CA ILE A 26 2.82 31.47 18.47
C ILE A 26 3.16 32.04 19.86
N PRO A 27 4.07 33.02 19.97
CA PRO A 27 4.35 33.68 21.24
C PRO A 27 3.06 34.29 21.82
N THR A 28 2.78 34.03 23.10
CA THR A 28 1.56 34.52 23.78
C THR A 28 1.47 36.03 23.92
N VAL A 29 2.52 36.76 23.53
CA VAL A 29 2.60 38.23 23.59
C VAL A 29 2.02 38.87 22.32
N ALA A 30 1.68 38.09 21.29
CA ALA A 30 0.99 38.63 20.11
C ALA A 30 -0.47 38.94 20.45
N ASP A 31 -0.83 40.22 20.33
CA ASP A 31 -2.22 40.69 20.42
C ASP A 31 -3.12 39.82 19.54
N GLN A 32 -4.25 39.35 20.08
CA GLN A 32 -5.22 38.47 19.40
C GLN A 32 -5.82 39.08 18.11
N ASN A 33 -5.53 40.35 17.81
CA ASN A 33 -5.98 41.09 16.63
C ASN A 33 -4.93 41.19 15.51
N THR A 34 -3.74 40.63 15.67
CA THR A 34 -2.67 40.70 14.67
C THR A 34 -2.47 39.33 14.00
N LEU A 35 -2.50 39.31 12.67
CA LEU A 35 -2.12 38.11 11.90
C LEU A 35 -0.62 37.87 12.07
N THR A 36 -0.25 37.02 13.01
CA THR A 36 1.15 36.60 13.22
C THR A 36 1.49 35.43 12.32
N ASP A 37 2.58 35.54 11.55
CA ASP A 37 3.09 34.44 10.76
C ASP A 37 3.80 33.42 11.67
N LEU A 38 3.15 32.27 11.85
CA LEU A 38 3.65 31.11 12.59
C LEU A 38 5.04 30.62 12.14
N PHE A 39 5.40 30.84 10.87
CA PHE A 39 6.64 30.32 10.29
C PHE A 39 7.81 31.30 10.41
N GLU A 40 7.53 32.59 10.48
CA GLU A 40 8.56 33.62 10.69
C GLU A 40 8.77 33.92 12.18
N GLU A 41 7.71 33.91 12.98
CA GLU A 41 7.73 34.35 14.39
C GLU A 41 7.47 33.23 15.40
N GLY A 42 7.23 32.00 14.93
CA GLY A 42 6.99 30.85 15.81
C GLY A 42 8.24 30.41 16.58
N HIS A 43 8.05 30.01 17.84
CA HIS A 43 9.10 29.40 18.65
C HIS A 43 8.88 27.89 18.77
N PRO A 44 9.94 27.05 18.80
CA PRO A 44 9.80 25.62 19.07
C PRO A 44 9.22 25.42 20.47
N GLU A 45 8.28 24.48 20.60
CA GLU A 45 7.69 24.13 21.90
C GLU A 45 8.75 23.48 22.80
N GLU A 46 8.81 23.87 24.08
CA GLU A 46 9.76 23.29 25.04
C GLU A 46 9.52 21.79 25.19
N ALA A 47 10.61 21.02 25.31
CA ALA A 47 10.57 19.57 25.43
C ALA A 47 9.82 19.16 26.72
N GLY A 48 8.54 18.81 26.60
CA GLY A 48 7.74 18.39 27.75
C GLY A 48 6.29 18.03 27.45
N GLU A 49 5.66 18.63 26.42
CA GLU A 49 4.28 18.26 26.05
C GLU A 49 4.28 17.03 25.15
N HIS A 50 3.59 15.98 25.59
CA HIS A 50 3.39 14.77 24.78
C HIS A 50 2.45 15.11 23.62
N SER A 51 2.77 14.61 22.41
CA SER A 51 1.90 14.77 21.25
C SER A 51 0.44 14.38 21.56
N VAL A 52 -0.51 15.17 21.05
CA VAL A 52 -1.96 14.94 21.18
C VAL A 52 -2.34 13.54 20.68
N LEU A 53 -1.61 13.04 19.67
CA LEU A 53 -1.84 11.74 19.07
C LEU A 53 -0.52 10.95 18.99
N GLY A 54 -0.52 9.70 19.46
CA GLY A 54 0.64 8.81 19.31
C GLY A 54 1.00 8.44 17.85
N ARG A 55 0.32 8.98 16.85
CA ARG A 55 0.52 8.73 15.41
C ARG A 55 0.30 10.02 14.61
N ARG A 56 1.12 10.24 13.59
CA ARG A 56 1.05 11.42 12.69
C ARG A 56 -0.13 11.31 11.72
N SER A 57 -0.83 12.42 11.49
CA SER A 57 -1.87 12.55 10.47
C SER A 57 -1.27 12.61 9.07
N TYR A 58 -2.10 12.34 8.06
CA TYR A 58 -1.75 12.56 6.66
C TYR A 58 -2.65 13.64 6.06
N ILE A 59 -2.11 14.83 5.90
CA ILE A 59 -2.76 16.04 5.44
C ILE A 59 -3.99 16.32 6.33
N ASP A 60 -5.19 16.04 5.83
CA ASP A 60 -6.48 16.24 6.51
C ASP A 60 -7.04 14.96 7.14
N ASP A 61 -6.49 13.80 6.81
CA ASP A 61 -6.91 12.53 7.37
C ASP A 61 -6.21 12.27 8.72
N ILE A 62 -7.00 12.19 9.78
CA ILE A 62 -6.55 11.98 11.16
C ILE A 62 -7.08 10.62 11.66
N LEU A 63 -6.17 9.75 12.08
CA LEU A 63 -6.51 8.46 12.69
C LEU A 63 -6.22 8.48 14.19
N VAL A 64 -7.27 8.37 15.00
CA VAL A 64 -7.17 8.23 16.46
C VAL A 64 -7.43 6.78 16.85
N THR A 65 -6.51 6.19 17.61
CA THR A 65 -6.59 4.80 18.09
C THR A 65 -6.30 4.77 19.58
N ALA A 66 -6.80 3.78 20.31
CA ALA A 66 -6.45 3.57 21.72
C ALA A 66 -6.62 2.09 22.10
N GLY A 67 -5.97 1.66 23.19
CA GLY A 67 -6.10 0.31 23.74
C GLY A 67 -7.33 0.11 24.63
N SER A 68 -8.03 1.18 25.01
CA SER A 68 -9.27 1.16 25.79
C SER A 68 -10.22 2.26 25.33
N TRP A 69 -11.50 2.11 25.68
CA TRP A 69 -12.53 3.11 25.35
C TRP A 69 -12.26 4.45 26.05
N ASP A 70 -11.89 4.41 27.33
CA ASP A 70 -11.62 5.63 28.12
C ASP A 70 -10.44 6.41 27.51
N LEU A 71 -9.35 5.72 27.17
CA LEU A 71 -8.20 6.35 26.53
C LEU A 71 -8.54 6.88 25.13
N LEU A 72 -9.48 6.25 24.41
CA LEU A 72 -9.97 6.77 23.14
C LEU A 72 -10.71 8.08 23.35
N CYS A 73 -11.62 8.14 24.33
CA CYS A 73 -12.35 9.34 24.70
C CYS A 73 -11.40 10.47 25.11
N ASP A 74 -10.37 10.18 25.91
CA ASP A 74 -9.37 11.17 26.34
C ASP A 74 -8.60 11.73 25.14
N ARG A 75 -8.15 10.87 24.22
CA ARG A 75 -7.44 11.28 22.99
C ARG A 75 -8.33 12.11 22.06
N VAL A 76 -9.59 11.71 21.90
CA VAL A 76 -10.56 12.47 21.10
C VAL A 76 -10.81 13.84 21.73
N LYS A 77 -10.95 13.91 23.05
CA LYS A 77 -11.11 15.19 23.76
C LYS A 77 -9.91 16.11 23.54
N ALA A 78 -8.69 15.59 23.71
CA ALA A 78 -7.46 16.35 23.45
C ALA A 78 -7.36 16.83 21.99
N LEU A 79 -7.78 16.00 21.02
CA LEU A 79 -7.87 16.39 19.61
C LEU A 79 -8.85 17.55 19.41
N LEU A 80 -10.04 17.47 20.00
CA LEU A 80 -11.05 18.54 19.88
C LEU A 80 -10.59 19.85 20.53
N GLU A 81 -9.93 19.78 21.68
CA GLU A 81 -9.33 20.95 22.36
C GLU A 81 -8.22 21.59 21.51
N ALA A 82 -7.36 20.79 20.88
CA ALA A 82 -6.35 21.29 19.95
C ALA A 82 -7.01 21.93 18.71
N CYS A 83 -8.03 21.30 18.16
CA CYS A 83 -8.78 21.86 17.04
C CYS A 83 -9.43 23.20 17.39
N ASP A 84 -10.04 23.33 18.58
CA ASP A 84 -10.62 24.59 19.05
C ASP A 84 -9.56 25.68 19.22
N LYS A 85 -8.44 25.37 19.89
CA LYS A 85 -7.30 26.28 20.10
C LYS A 85 -6.72 26.83 18.79
N TRP A 86 -6.64 25.99 17.76
CA TRP A 86 -6.06 26.34 16.46
C TRP A 86 -7.12 26.74 15.42
N ASN A 87 -8.39 26.85 15.81
CA ASN A 87 -9.51 27.17 14.93
C ASN A 87 -9.62 26.23 13.70
N ILE A 88 -9.37 24.94 13.93
CA ILE A 88 -9.48 23.87 12.94
C ILE A 88 -10.85 23.21 13.10
N SER A 89 -11.59 23.08 11.99
CA SER A 89 -12.89 22.42 11.98
C SER A 89 -12.79 20.97 11.52
N ILE A 90 -13.49 20.07 12.21
CA ILE A 90 -13.65 18.65 11.82
C ILE A 90 -15.02 18.44 11.17
N SER A 91 -15.05 17.74 10.04
CA SER A 91 -16.30 17.41 9.35
C SER A 91 -16.98 16.20 10.00
N VAL A 92 -17.95 16.43 10.89
CA VAL A 92 -18.70 15.36 11.56
C VAL A 92 -19.32 14.35 10.57
N ALA A 93 -19.82 14.83 9.43
CA ALA A 93 -20.45 13.99 8.41
C ALA A 93 -19.47 13.05 7.68
N LYS A 94 -18.17 13.38 7.67
CA LYS A 94 -17.12 12.57 7.05
C LYS A 94 -16.28 11.79 8.08
N SER A 95 -16.51 12.03 9.37
CA SER A 95 -15.80 11.38 10.45
C SER A 95 -16.48 10.07 10.87
N PHE A 96 -15.67 9.08 11.21
CA PHE A 96 -16.11 7.79 11.71
C PHE A 96 -15.62 7.62 13.15
N TRP A 97 -16.52 7.30 14.08
CA TRP A 97 -16.23 7.33 15.52
C TRP A 97 -16.47 5.97 16.17
N GLY A 98 -15.59 5.58 17.10
CA GLY A 98 -15.79 4.40 17.95
C GLY A 98 -15.81 3.06 17.20
N LEU A 99 -15.25 2.99 16.00
CA LEU A 99 -15.22 1.77 15.20
C LEU A 99 -14.02 0.89 15.56
N LYS A 100 -14.23 -0.43 15.67
CA LYS A 100 -13.13 -1.40 15.79
C LYS A 100 -12.30 -1.54 14.52
N LYS A 101 -12.91 -1.25 13.37
CA LYS A 101 -12.28 -1.34 12.05
C LYS A 101 -12.72 -0.16 11.20
N VAL A 102 -11.75 0.57 10.65
CA VAL A 102 -11.98 1.83 9.93
C VAL A 102 -11.16 1.87 8.65
N GLY A 103 -11.69 2.53 7.61
CA GLY A 103 -10.94 2.84 6.40
C GLY A 103 -10.05 4.07 6.63
N TYR A 104 -8.78 3.98 6.24
CA TYR A 104 -7.81 5.08 6.37
C TYR A 104 -6.76 4.97 5.26
N LEU A 105 -6.54 6.06 4.49
CA LEU A 105 -5.57 6.13 3.39
C LEU A 105 -5.64 4.96 2.38
N GLY A 106 -6.86 4.51 2.06
CA GLY A 106 -7.09 3.39 1.13
C GLY A 106 -6.80 2.00 1.72
N HIS A 107 -6.69 1.89 3.03
CA HIS A 107 -6.52 0.62 3.74
C HIS A 107 -7.58 0.45 4.83
N ARG A 108 -7.78 -0.79 5.28
CA ARG A 108 -8.62 -1.08 6.45
C ARG A 108 -7.70 -1.31 7.65
N VAL A 109 -7.89 -0.51 8.69
CA VAL A 109 -7.12 -0.58 9.93
C VAL A 109 -8.02 -1.10 11.04
N SER A 110 -7.53 -2.07 11.81
CA SER A 110 -8.19 -2.63 12.99
C SER A 110 -7.19 -2.87 14.12
N ASP A 111 -7.66 -3.37 15.27
CA ASP A 111 -6.80 -3.89 16.32
C ASP A 111 -5.99 -5.12 15.87
N GLU A 112 -6.54 -5.91 14.95
CA GLU A 112 -5.85 -7.07 14.38
C GLU A 112 -4.68 -6.69 13.48
N GLY A 113 -4.76 -5.58 12.76
CA GLY A 113 -3.72 -5.19 11.82
C GLY A 113 -4.18 -4.28 10.68
N LEU A 114 -3.38 -4.26 9.63
CA LEU A 114 -3.59 -3.53 8.38
C LEU A 114 -4.00 -4.49 7.26
N GLU A 115 -5.06 -4.12 6.55
CA GLU A 115 -5.61 -4.86 5.42
C GLU A 115 -5.68 -3.97 4.17
N ALA A 116 -5.54 -4.60 3.00
CA ALA A 116 -5.84 -3.95 1.73
C ALA A 116 -7.35 -3.60 1.65
N ASP A 117 -7.70 -2.50 0.99
CA ASP A 117 -9.10 -2.22 0.69
C ASP A 117 -9.60 -3.21 -0.38
N PRO A 118 -10.66 -3.99 -0.10
CA PRO A 118 -11.16 -5.00 -1.03
C PRO A 118 -11.76 -4.43 -2.31
N LYS A 119 -12.07 -3.13 -2.36
CA LYS A 119 -12.82 -2.52 -3.48
C LYS A 119 -12.13 -2.64 -4.84
N ASP A 120 -10.80 -2.75 -4.89
CA ASP A 120 -10.07 -2.88 -6.16
C ASP A 120 -9.33 -4.23 -6.33
N LEU A 121 -9.47 -5.17 -5.40
CA LEU A 121 -8.83 -6.49 -5.50
C LEU A 121 -9.47 -7.38 -6.57
N SER A 122 -10.80 -7.34 -6.73
CA SER A 122 -11.50 -8.17 -7.71
C SER A 122 -11.07 -7.87 -9.15
N ALA A 123 -10.83 -6.58 -9.44
CA ALA A 123 -10.36 -6.16 -10.75
C ALA A 123 -9.00 -6.79 -11.11
N LEU A 124 -8.12 -7.02 -10.13
CA LEU A 124 -6.81 -7.64 -10.33
C LEU A 124 -6.87 -9.17 -10.41
N THR A 125 -7.78 -9.80 -9.64
CA THR A 125 -7.93 -11.26 -9.63
C THR A 125 -8.58 -11.81 -10.89
N ASP A 126 -9.28 -10.98 -11.67
CA ASP A 126 -9.99 -11.43 -12.87
C ASP A 126 -9.21 -11.14 -14.17
N ILE A 127 -8.10 -10.39 -14.10
CA ILE A 127 -7.30 -10.03 -15.29
C ILE A 127 -6.76 -11.30 -15.97
N PRO A 128 -7.02 -11.52 -17.27
CA PRO A 128 -6.43 -12.63 -18.01
C PRO A 128 -4.92 -12.42 -18.19
N PHE A 129 -4.18 -13.49 -18.46
CA PHE A 129 -2.75 -13.37 -18.70
C PHE A 129 -2.45 -12.38 -19.85
N PRO A 130 -1.62 -11.33 -19.63
CA PRO A 130 -1.36 -10.30 -20.63
C PRO A 130 -0.74 -10.87 -21.91
N ARG A 131 -1.29 -10.51 -23.06
CA ARG A 131 -0.79 -10.93 -24.39
C ARG A 131 0.01 -9.85 -25.12
N THR A 132 0.30 -8.73 -24.46
CA THR A 132 1.19 -7.67 -24.97
C THR A 132 2.10 -7.15 -23.86
N LEU A 133 3.29 -6.64 -24.22
CA LEU A 133 4.21 -6.03 -23.27
C LEU A 133 3.57 -4.86 -22.50
N ARG A 134 2.80 -4.01 -23.20
CA ARG A 134 2.07 -2.90 -22.57
C ARG A 134 1.07 -3.37 -21.52
N ALA A 135 0.32 -4.43 -21.82
CA ALA A 135 -0.63 -4.99 -20.85
C ALA A 135 0.11 -5.64 -19.66
N MET A 136 1.27 -6.28 -19.90
CA MET A 136 2.11 -6.83 -18.84
C MET A 136 2.64 -5.74 -17.91
N GLN A 137 3.17 -4.65 -18.47
CA GLN A 137 3.64 -3.49 -17.71
C GLN A 137 2.51 -2.81 -16.94
N SER A 138 1.31 -2.72 -17.52
CA SER A 138 0.13 -2.20 -16.83
C SER A 138 -0.25 -3.06 -15.63
N PHE A 139 -0.20 -4.39 -15.78
CA PHE A 139 -0.43 -5.31 -14.67
C PHE A 139 0.63 -5.12 -13.57
N LEU A 140 1.92 -5.15 -13.91
CA LEU A 140 3.00 -4.96 -12.95
C LEU A 140 2.90 -3.60 -12.22
N GLY A 141 2.58 -2.52 -12.95
CA GLY A 141 2.38 -1.19 -12.36
C GLY A 141 1.21 -1.15 -11.37
N SER A 142 0.15 -1.91 -11.63
CA SER A 142 -1.00 -2.01 -10.71
C SER A 142 -0.67 -2.74 -9.40
N LEU A 143 0.35 -3.60 -9.40
CA LEU A 143 0.79 -4.32 -8.19
C LEU A 143 1.47 -3.41 -7.17
N ASN A 144 2.07 -2.31 -7.59
CA ASN A 144 2.84 -1.43 -6.71
C ASN A 144 2.03 -0.91 -5.51
N TYR A 145 0.73 -0.65 -5.71
CA TYR A 145 -0.16 -0.24 -4.62
C TYR A 145 -0.33 -1.33 -3.56
N TYR A 146 -0.42 -2.59 -4.00
CA TYR A 146 -0.64 -3.76 -3.16
C TYR A 146 0.65 -4.45 -2.70
N GLY A 147 1.82 -4.02 -3.20
CA GLY A 147 3.08 -4.72 -2.98
C GLY A 147 3.41 -4.98 -1.51
N ARG A 148 3.01 -4.08 -0.61
CA ARG A 148 3.18 -4.25 0.85
C ARG A 148 2.44 -5.48 1.43
N PHE A 149 1.41 -5.98 0.73
CA PHE A 149 0.58 -7.11 1.12
C PHE A 149 0.92 -8.40 0.33
N ILE A 150 1.85 -8.33 -0.63
CA ILE A 150 2.19 -9.45 -1.49
C ILE A 150 3.57 -9.96 -1.09
N GLU A 151 3.60 -11.07 -0.36
CA GLU A 151 4.84 -11.79 -0.04
C GLU A 151 5.56 -12.23 -1.33
N ASP A 152 6.86 -11.96 -1.42
CA ASP A 152 7.72 -12.32 -2.56
C ASP A 152 7.30 -11.70 -3.90
N MET A 153 6.67 -10.53 -3.86
CA MET A 153 6.24 -9.83 -5.07
C MET A 153 7.37 -9.68 -6.08
N ALA A 154 8.55 -9.17 -5.68
CA ALA A 154 9.66 -8.95 -6.62
C ALA A 154 10.18 -10.25 -7.26
N ILE A 155 10.10 -11.38 -6.53
CA ILE A 155 10.56 -12.68 -7.02
C ILE A 155 9.69 -13.18 -8.17
N TYR A 156 8.37 -13.06 -8.06
CA TYR A 156 7.48 -13.44 -9.16
C TYR A 156 7.42 -12.36 -10.25
N ALA A 157 7.56 -11.09 -9.87
CA ALA A 157 7.56 -9.98 -10.82
C ALA A 157 8.80 -10.00 -11.72
N SER A 158 9.98 -10.41 -11.21
CA SER A 158 11.20 -10.50 -12.01
C SER A 158 11.04 -11.42 -13.21
N VAL A 159 10.42 -12.59 -13.04
CA VAL A 159 10.06 -13.52 -14.13
C VAL A 159 9.24 -12.82 -15.21
N LEU A 160 8.29 -11.96 -14.81
CA LEU A 160 7.45 -11.22 -15.76
C LEU A 160 8.21 -10.06 -16.42
N TYR A 161 9.16 -9.43 -15.72
CA TYR A 161 10.03 -8.39 -16.27
C TYR A 161 10.99 -8.93 -17.34
N GLU A 162 11.32 -10.22 -17.33
CA GLU A 162 12.16 -10.84 -18.36
C GLU A 162 11.47 -10.97 -19.72
N LEU A 163 10.15 -10.82 -19.79
CA LEU A 163 9.39 -10.85 -21.05
C LEU A 163 9.60 -9.55 -21.84
N ARG A 164 10.11 -9.69 -23.06
CA ARG A 164 10.41 -8.59 -23.99
C ARG A 164 9.44 -8.59 -25.16
N GLU A 165 9.41 -7.47 -25.89
CA GLU A 165 8.53 -7.32 -27.07
C GLU A 165 8.73 -8.43 -28.11
N VAL A 166 9.98 -8.90 -28.28
CA VAL A 166 10.32 -10.04 -29.17
C VAL A 166 9.64 -11.34 -28.77
N ASP A 167 9.45 -11.58 -27.47
CA ASP A 167 8.82 -12.80 -26.95
C ASP A 167 7.33 -12.78 -27.30
N PHE A 168 6.66 -11.63 -27.13
CA PHE A 168 5.26 -11.45 -27.49
C PHE A 168 5.04 -11.53 -29.01
N ALA A 169 5.97 -11.01 -29.81
CA ALA A 169 5.92 -11.11 -31.27
C ALA A 169 6.02 -12.57 -31.74
N ALA A 170 6.94 -13.36 -31.17
CA ALA A 170 7.14 -14.76 -31.51
C ALA A 170 5.87 -15.61 -31.27
N ILE A 171 5.13 -15.37 -30.18
CA ILE A 171 3.85 -16.03 -29.92
C ILE A 171 2.79 -15.64 -30.96
N ARG A 172 2.68 -14.36 -31.28
CA ARG A 172 1.70 -13.88 -32.26
C ARG A 172 1.93 -14.51 -33.63
N ASP A 173 3.19 -14.61 -34.03
CA ASP A 173 3.57 -15.19 -35.32
C ASP A 173 3.30 -16.70 -35.36
N ARG A 174 3.53 -17.43 -34.26
CA ARG A 174 3.17 -18.85 -34.13
C ARG A 174 1.65 -19.06 -34.23
N ALA A 175 0.87 -18.28 -33.48
CA ALA A 175 -0.59 -18.33 -33.54
C ALA A 175 -1.14 -17.92 -34.93
N GLY A 176 -0.44 -17.04 -35.65
CA GLY A 176 -0.75 -16.69 -37.03
C GLY A 176 -0.48 -17.83 -38.02
N ARG A 177 0.64 -18.54 -37.86
CA ARG A 177 1.01 -19.70 -38.69
C ARG A 177 0.07 -20.90 -38.48
N GLU A 178 -0.33 -21.17 -37.24
CA GLU A 178 -1.30 -22.25 -36.92
C GLU A 178 -2.70 -21.99 -37.50
N ARG A 179 -3.11 -20.71 -37.63
CA ARG A 179 -4.38 -20.33 -38.26
C ARG A 179 -4.36 -20.41 -39.79
N ILE A 180 -3.17 -20.42 -40.39
CA ILE A 180 -2.94 -20.61 -41.82
C ILE A 180 -2.38 -22.04 -42.01
N GLY A 181 -3.10 -23.04 -41.52
CA GLY A 181 -2.77 -24.44 -41.79
C GLY A 181 -2.91 -24.76 -43.28
N PRO A 182 -2.02 -25.59 -43.86
CA PRO A 182 -1.99 -25.82 -45.30
C PRO A 182 -3.14 -26.74 -45.76
N THR A 183 -3.83 -26.34 -46.83
CA THR A 183 -4.63 -27.26 -47.66
C THR A 183 -3.68 -28.17 -48.44
N VAL A 184 -3.13 -29.22 -47.83
CA VAL A 184 -2.50 -30.32 -48.58
C VAL A 184 -2.56 -31.63 -47.79
N VAL A 185 -3.35 -32.54 -48.36
CA VAL A 185 -3.35 -34.00 -48.34
C VAL A 185 -2.57 -34.70 -47.21
N ALA A 186 -3.30 -35.48 -46.44
CA ALA A 186 -2.80 -36.42 -45.45
C ALA A 186 -1.77 -37.40 -46.05
N THR A 187 -0.60 -37.46 -45.44
CA THR A 187 0.21 -38.69 -45.35
C THR A 187 0.56 -38.91 -43.90
N GLU A 188 0.25 -40.11 -43.45
CA GLU A 188 0.41 -40.62 -42.10
C GLU A 188 1.89 -40.67 -41.73
N ASP A 189 2.29 -39.87 -40.75
CA ASP A 189 3.35 -40.18 -39.80
C ASP A 189 2.99 -39.50 -38.49
N GLN A 190 2.23 -40.23 -37.67
CA GLN A 190 1.94 -39.86 -36.29
C GLN A 190 3.21 -40.08 -35.46
N GLN A 191 3.94 -39.00 -35.22
CA GLN A 191 4.78 -38.86 -34.03
C GLN A 191 4.22 -37.72 -33.20
N ASP A 192 3.94 -38.04 -31.93
CA ASP A 192 3.41 -37.17 -30.89
C ASP A 192 4.09 -35.79 -30.86
N ASP A 193 3.56 -34.82 -31.58
CA ASP A 193 3.83 -33.40 -31.35
C ASP A 193 2.92 -32.91 -30.21
N GLN A 194 3.21 -33.38 -28.98
CA GLN A 194 2.88 -32.59 -27.81
C GLN A 194 3.69 -31.30 -27.92
N ALA A 195 3.06 -30.25 -28.45
CA ALA A 195 3.62 -28.90 -28.53
C ALA A 195 4.19 -28.50 -27.17
N THR A 196 5.52 -28.63 -27.03
CA THR A 196 6.23 -28.21 -25.82
C THR A 196 6.05 -26.70 -25.71
N ALA A 197 5.19 -26.28 -24.79
CA ALA A 197 5.05 -24.88 -24.42
C ALA A 197 6.45 -24.33 -24.11
N ASP A 198 6.77 -23.17 -24.68
CA ASP A 198 8.05 -22.51 -24.43
C ASP A 198 8.23 -22.40 -22.90
N PRO A 199 9.32 -22.96 -22.33
CA PRO A 199 9.51 -23.03 -20.88
C PRO A 199 9.40 -21.66 -20.21
N LYS A 200 9.85 -20.60 -20.91
CA LYS A 200 9.77 -19.22 -20.42
C LYS A 200 8.32 -18.76 -20.22
N TRP A 201 7.42 -19.12 -21.13
CA TRP A 201 6.01 -18.75 -21.03
C TRP A 201 5.27 -19.55 -19.98
N THR A 202 5.62 -20.83 -19.83
CA THR A 202 5.07 -21.68 -18.77
C THR A 202 5.44 -21.11 -17.39
N GLU A 203 6.69 -20.69 -17.21
CA GLU A 203 7.17 -20.06 -15.99
C GLU A 203 6.48 -18.71 -15.74
N ALA A 204 6.34 -17.87 -16.76
CA ALA A 204 5.63 -16.59 -16.65
C ALA A 204 4.14 -16.75 -16.31
N GLU A 205 3.43 -17.71 -16.93
CA GLU A 205 2.03 -18.00 -16.61
C GLU A 205 1.88 -18.53 -15.16
N ALA A 206 2.85 -19.31 -14.69
CA ALA A 206 2.90 -19.76 -13.30
C ALA A 206 3.15 -18.61 -12.31
N ALA A 207 4.12 -17.74 -12.59
CA ALA A 207 4.43 -16.56 -11.77
C ALA A 207 3.24 -15.59 -11.71
N PHE A 208 2.61 -15.30 -12.86
CA PHE A 208 1.39 -14.50 -12.94
C PHE A 208 0.26 -15.09 -12.11
N SER A 209 0.02 -16.40 -12.23
CA SER A 209 -1.02 -17.09 -11.46
C SER A 209 -0.73 -17.07 -9.95
N LYS A 210 0.55 -17.15 -9.56
CA LYS A 210 0.96 -17.07 -8.15
C LYS A 210 0.74 -15.67 -7.58
N LEU A 211 1.10 -14.62 -8.32
CA LEU A 211 0.83 -13.23 -7.95
C LEU A 211 -0.66 -12.98 -7.76
N LYS A 212 -1.50 -13.40 -8.72
CA LYS A 212 -2.96 -13.28 -8.58
C LYS A 212 -3.52 -13.98 -7.35
N LYS A 213 -3.04 -15.19 -7.05
CA LYS A 213 -3.43 -15.93 -5.83
C LYS A 213 -3.01 -15.19 -4.56
N LYS A 214 -1.80 -14.61 -4.53
CA LYS A 214 -1.31 -13.84 -3.38
C LYS A 214 -2.08 -12.53 -3.18
N ILE A 215 -2.43 -11.84 -4.26
CA ILE A 215 -3.28 -10.64 -4.23
C ILE A 215 -4.69 -10.99 -3.72
N ALA A 216 -5.27 -12.10 -4.19
CA ALA A 216 -6.59 -12.53 -3.74
C ALA A 216 -6.60 -12.89 -2.23
N ALA A 217 -5.49 -13.44 -1.75
CA ALA A 217 -5.36 -13.91 -0.37
C ALA A 217 -4.89 -12.83 0.62
N THR A 218 -4.53 -11.62 0.15
CA THR A 218 -3.84 -10.55 0.90
C THR A 218 -4.03 -10.67 2.42
N PRO A 219 -2.99 -11.07 3.17
CA PRO A 219 -3.13 -11.34 4.59
C PRO A 219 -3.31 -10.03 5.37
N ILE A 220 -3.84 -10.16 6.57
CA ILE A 220 -3.80 -9.09 7.57
C ILE A 220 -2.35 -8.95 8.02
N LEU A 221 -1.77 -7.76 7.84
CA LEU A 221 -0.45 -7.44 8.38
C LEU A 221 -0.60 -7.00 9.83
N ARG A 222 -0.06 -7.76 10.77
CA ARG A 222 -0.10 -7.45 12.20
C ARG A 222 0.64 -6.15 12.50
N HIS A 223 0.16 -5.42 13.51
CA HIS A 223 0.91 -4.29 14.05
C HIS A 223 2.23 -4.78 14.65
N PHE A 224 3.30 -4.02 14.42
CA PHE A 224 4.59 -4.31 15.04
C PHE A 224 4.49 -4.16 16.55
N ASP A 225 4.94 -5.18 17.28
CA ASP A 225 5.03 -5.19 18.73
C ASP A 225 6.49 -5.04 19.16
N THR A 226 6.82 -3.99 19.92
CA THR A 226 8.20 -3.71 20.34
C THR A 226 8.75 -4.73 21.33
N GLU A 227 7.88 -5.43 22.04
CA GLU A 227 8.26 -6.40 23.07
C GLU A 227 8.50 -7.80 22.48
N LYS A 228 8.07 -8.03 21.24
CA LYS A 228 8.20 -9.31 20.56
C LYS A 228 9.42 -9.33 19.66
N ARG A 229 10.11 -10.47 19.65
CA ARG A 229 11.28 -10.67 18.78
C ARG A 229 10.87 -10.58 17.30
N PRO A 230 11.48 -9.68 16.50
CA PRO A 230 11.29 -9.68 15.05
C PRO A 230 12.05 -10.84 14.42
N VAL A 231 11.42 -11.49 13.44
CA VAL A 231 12.06 -12.48 12.56
C VAL A 231 11.94 -11.99 11.13
N VAL A 232 13.07 -11.96 10.43
CA VAL A 232 13.12 -11.57 9.02
C VAL A 232 13.43 -12.81 8.20
N ILE A 233 12.51 -13.17 7.31
CA ILE A 233 12.68 -14.25 6.34
C ILE A 233 13.06 -13.59 5.03
N VAL A 234 14.21 -13.95 4.47
CA VAL A 234 14.72 -13.38 3.21
C VAL A 234 14.68 -14.46 2.14
N TYR A 235 14.16 -14.10 0.97
CA TYR A 235 14.23 -14.90 -0.24
C TYR A 235 14.96 -14.11 -1.32
N ALA A 236 15.86 -14.77 -2.04
CA ALA A 236 16.61 -14.16 -3.12
C ALA A 236 16.58 -15.05 -4.36
N SER A 237 16.46 -14.40 -5.50
CA SER A 237 16.66 -14.95 -6.85
C SER A 237 17.84 -14.22 -7.50
N GLU A 238 18.20 -14.61 -8.72
CA GLU A 238 19.26 -13.94 -9.48
C GLU A 238 18.99 -12.44 -9.68
N TRP A 239 17.73 -12.04 -9.80
CA TRP A 239 17.32 -10.70 -10.21
C TRP A 239 16.57 -9.89 -9.14
N ALA A 240 16.17 -10.53 -8.05
CA ALA A 240 15.31 -9.91 -7.04
C ALA A 240 15.54 -10.49 -5.64
N VAL A 241 15.35 -9.64 -4.63
CA VAL A 241 15.34 -10.01 -3.22
C VAL A 241 13.98 -9.62 -2.64
N SER A 242 13.43 -10.48 -1.79
CA SER A 242 12.23 -10.23 -1.01
C SER A 242 12.52 -10.52 0.45
N ALA A 243 11.84 -9.80 1.35
CA ALA A 243 11.88 -10.10 2.76
C ALA A 243 10.51 -9.95 3.42
N SER A 244 10.24 -10.85 4.36
CA SER A 244 9.04 -10.86 5.20
C SER A 244 9.46 -10.63 6.64
N LEU A 245 9.00 -9.53 7.23
CA LEU A 245 9.08 -9.31 8.67
C LEU A 245 7.88 -9.98 9.33
N VAL A 246 8.15 -10.94 10.21
CA VAL A 246 7.14 -11.71 10.95
C VAL A 246 7.40 -11.64 12.46
N GLN A 247 6.34 -11.76 13.25
CA GLN A 247 6.42 -11.81 14.72
C GLN A 247 5.51 -12.92 15.26
N ASP A 248 5.92 -13.51 16.38
CA ASP A 248 5.16 -14.56 17.05
C ASP A 248 3.84 -14.04 17.63
N HIS A 249 2.77 -14.74 17.30
CA HIS A 249 1.42 -14.50 17.81
C HIS A 249 0.83 -15.86 18.16
N ASP A 250 0.83 -16.18 19.45
CA ASP A 250 0.31 -17.43 20.00
C ASP A 250 0.96 -18.69 19.37
N GLY A 251 2.29 -18.65 19.19
CA GLY A 251 3.06 -19.75 18.60
C GLY A 251 3.04 -19.79 17.06
N ILE A 252 2.38 -18.82 16.41
CA ILE A 252 2.33 -18.69 14.95
C ILE A 252 3.01 -17.40 14.53
N TYR A 253 3.96 -17.49 13.60
CA TYR A 253 4.58 -16.32 13.01
C TYR A 253 3.64 -15.68 11.99
N LEU A 254 3.15 -14.48 12.31
CA LEU A 254 2.27 -13.71 11.44
C LEU A 254 3.02 -12.53 10.81
N PRO A 255 2.67 -12.15 9.57
CA PRO A 255 3.36 -11.08 8.85
C PRO A 255 3.05 -9.71 9.44
N VAL A 256 4.08 -8.88 9.55
CA VAL A 256 4.00 -7.46 9.91
C VAL A 256 4.24 -6.60 8.67
N MET A 257 5.16 -7.02 7.81
CA MET A 257 5.51 -6.29 6.58
C MET A 257 6.10 -7.24 5.55
N PHE A 258 5.75 -7.04 4.28
CA PHE A 258 6.49 -7.57 3.15
C PHE A 258 7.25 -6.44 2.45
N THR A 259 8.48 -6.73 2.04
CA THR A 259 9.32 -5.82 1.25
C THR A 259 9.97 -6.60 0.11
N SER A 260 10.25 -5.91 -0.98
CA SER A 260 10.66 -6.47 -2.27
C SER A 260 11.42 -5.41 -3.06
#